data_AF-J2LAK5-F1
#
_entry.id   AF-J2LAK5-F1
#
_cell.length_a   1.000
_cell.length_b   1.000
_cell.length_c   1.000
_cell.angle_alpha   90.00
_cell.angle_beta   90.00
_cell.angle_gamma   90.00
#
_symmetry.space_group_name_H-M   'P 1'
#
loop_
_entity.id
_entity.type
_entity.pdbx_description
1 polymer ?
#
loop_
_entity_poly.entity_id
_entity_poly.type
_entity_poly.pdbx_seq_one_letter_code
_entity_poly.pdbx_strand_id
1 'polypeptide(L)'
;MEGVYGWLAEGVLGRVTTLVWIDLPEDECVANATARGIQGGGSEESFKELIEWIKEYRQRENSSTSYSGHQKLFDAYVGSKIILRNRAEIGAYVDSVRAMTA
;
A
#
# COMPACT_ATOMS: atom_id res chain seq x y z
N MET A 1 7.06 -6.76 -1.10
CA MET A 1 7.47 -5.49 -1.73
C MET A 1 6.35 -4.50 -1.47
N GLU A 2 6.68 -3.31 -0.97
CA GLU A 2 5.67 -2.31 -0.54
C GLU A 2 5.41 -1.26 -1.63
N GLY A 3 4.25 -0.59 -1.57
CA GLY A 3 3.82 0.39 -2.58
C GLY A 3 4.72 1.62 -2.74
N VAL A 4 5.54 1.95 -1.74
CA VAL A 4 6.61 2.97 -1.86
C VAL A 4 7.65 2.62 -2.92
N TYR A 5 7.70 1.34 -3.35
CA TYR A 5 8.56 0.82 -4.38
C TYR A 5 7.80 0.45 -5.66
N GLY A 6 6.74 1.17 -6.02
CA GLY A 6 5.90 0.81 -7.18
C GLY A 6 6.67 0.60 -8.50
N TRP A 7 7.80 1.29 -8.70
CA TRP A 7 8.69 1.07 -9.84
C TRP A 7 9.39 -0.30 -9.82
N LEU A 8 9.72 -0.82 -8.64
CA LEU A 8 10.21 -2.20 -8.50
C LEU A 8 9.08 -3.20 -8.71
N ALA A 9 7.87 -2.89 -8.22
CA ALA A 9 6.71 -3.75 -8.38
C ALA A 9 6.38 -3.99 -9.87
N GLU A 10 6.52 -2.96 -10.70
CA GLU A 10 6.41 -3.06 -12.16
C GLU A 10 7.42 -4.06 -12.74
N GLY A 11 8.70 -3.97 -12.35
CA GLY A 11 9.77 -4.83 -12.86
C GLY A 11 9.63 -6.31 -12.48
N VAL A 12 8.92 -6.62 -11.39
CA VAL A 12 8.70 -8.01 -10.93
C VAL A 12 7.30 -8.53 -11.22
N LEU A 13 6.41 -7.72 -11.81
CA LEU A 13 4.99 -8.04 -11.99
C LEU A 13 4.76 -9.36 -12.72
N GLY A 14 5.59 -9.67 -13.73
CA GLY A 14 5.51 -10.94 -14.48
C GLY A 14 6.01 -12.18 -13.72
N ARG A 15 6.54 -12.02 -12.49
CA ARG A 15 7.11 -13.10 -11.68
C ARG A 15 6.34 -13.35 -10.39
N VAL A 16 5.40 -12.48 -10.02
CA VAL A 16 4.63 -12.65 -8.78
C VAL A 16 3.51 -13.67 -8.99
N THR A 17 3.27 -14.51 -7.98
CA THR A 17 2.16 -15.47 -7.96
C THR A 17 0.86 -14.85 -7.45
N THR A 18 0.96 -13.76 -6.70
CA THR A 18 -0.17 -13.06 -6.12
C THR A 18 0.14 -11.57 -6.00
N LEU A 19 -0.81 -10.72 -6.39
CA LEU A 19 -0.76 -9.28 -6.19
C LEU A 19 -1.80 -8.87 -5.14
N VAL A 20 -1.33 -8.34 -4.02
CA VAL A 20 -2.18 -7.82 -2.94
C VAL A 20 -2.04 -6.31 -2.92
N TRP A 21 -3.14 -5.60 -3.13
CA TRP A 21 -3.19 -4.15 -3.00
C TRP A 21 -3.98 -3.75 -1.76
N ILE A 22 -3.33 -3.11 -0.80
CA ILE A 22 -3.98 -2.53 0.38
C ILE A 22 -4.29 -1.07 0.05
N ASP A 23 -5.57 -0.79 -0.24
CA ASP A 23 -6.09 0.54 -0.62
C ASP A 23 -6.99 1.07 0.50
N LEU A 24 -6.37 1.37 1.64
CA LEU A 24 -7.07 1.96 2.77
C LEU A 24 -7.37 3.45 2.54
N PRO A 25 -8.42 3.99 3.17
CA PRO A 25 -8.65 5.43 3.23
C PRO A 25 -7.44 6.19 3.78
N GLU A 26 -7.14 7.36 3.20
CA GLU A 26 -6.00 8.19 3.59
C GLU A 26 -6.11 8.67 5.04
N ASP A 27 -7.31 8.97 5.52
CA ASP A 27 -7.56 9.39 6.90
C ASP A 27 -7.23 8.28 7.91
N GLU A 28 -7.59 7.02 7.61
CA GLU A 28 -7.15 5.85 8.39
C GLU A 28 -5.62 5.72 8.36
N CYS A 29 -4.98 5.91 7.20
CA CYS A 29 -3.53 5.82 7.07
C CYS A 29 -2.82 6.92 7.87
N VAL A 30 -3.32 8.16 7.81
CA VAL A 30 -2.82 9.31 8.59
C VAL A 30 -3.01 9.07 10.08
N ALA A 31 -4.18 8.60 10.51
CA ALA A 31 -4.45 8.30 11.91
C ALA A 31 -3.49 7.23 12.46
N ASN A 32 -3.28 6.15 11.70
CA ASN A 32 -2.35 5.09 12.07
C ASN A 32 -0.89 5.60 12.11
N ALA A 33 -0.46 6.38 11.11
CA ALA A 33 0.88 6.94 11.08
C ALA A 33 1.12 7.92 12.25
N THR A 34 0.12 8.75 12.56
CA THR A 34 0.16 9.69 13.68
C THR A 34 0.25 8.95 15.01
N ALA A 35 -0.56 7.90 15.21
CA ALA A 35 -0.56 7.10 16.42
C ALA A 35 0.78 6.36 16.67
N ARG A 36 1.48 5.95 15.61
CA ARG A 36 2.82 5.38 15.72
C ARG A 36 3.89 6.42 16.08
N GLY A 37 3.68 7.68 15.68
CA GLY A 37 4.67 8.75 15.83
C GLY A 37 5.93 8.53 14.97
N ILE A 38 6.97 9.29 15.28
CA ILE A 38 8.26 9.24 14.57
C ILE A 38 8.90 7.86 14.73
N GLN A 39 9.32 7.28 13.62
CA GLN A 39 10.00 5.99 13.57
C GLN A 39 11.43 6.17 13.02
N GLY A 40 12.35 5.25 13.37
CA GLY A 40 13.69 5.19 12.78
C GLY A 40 14.59 6.41 13.06
N GLY A 41 14.27 7.24 14.05
CA GLY A 41 15.05 8.43 14.40
C GLY A 41 14.85 9.63 13.44
N GLY A 42 13.74 9.67 12.69
CA GLY A 42 13.40 10.82 11.83
C GLY A 42 13.20 12.13 12.61
N SER A 43 13.27 13.26 11.89
CA SER A 43 12.97 14.58 12.46
C SER A 43 11.45 14.85 12.46
N GLU A 44 10.99 15.82 13.26
CA GLU A 44 9.61 16.30 13.19
C GLU A 44 9.22 16.81 11.79
N GLU A 45 10.17 17.41 11.08
CA GLU A 45 9.98 17.87 9.71
C GLU A 45 9.72 16.70 8.76
N SER A 46 10.58 15.67 8.77
CA SER A 46 10.39 14.46 7.97
C SER A 46 9.08 13.74 8.30
N PHE A 47 8.60 13.85 9.54
CA PHE A 47 7.33 13.28 9.95
C PHE A 47 6.14 14.08 9.40
N LYS A 48 6.20 15.42 9.42
CA LYS A 48 5.18 16.26 8.79
C LYS A 48 5.11 16.01 7.28
N GLU A 49 6.26 15.88 6.62
CA GLU A 49 6.35 15.52 5.21
C GLU A 49 5.72 14.15 4.93
N LEU A 50 5.99 13.14 5.77
CA LEU A 50 5.36 11.82 5.65
C LEU A 50 3.84 11.91 5.75
N ILE A 51 3.32 12.65 6.72
CA ILE A 51 1.87 12.79 6.90
C ILE A 51 1.23 13.46 5.68
N GLU A 52 1.85 14.49 5.12
CA GLU A 52 1.35 15.14 3.91
C GLU A 52 1.44 14.20 2.70
N TRP A 53 2.56 13.49 2.56
CA TRP A 53 2.77 12.50 1.51
C TRP A 53 1.70 11.38 1.54
N ILE A 54 1.20 10.99 2.72
CA ILE A 54 0.10 10.02 2.84
C ILE A 54 -1.22 10.63 2.34
N LYS A 55 -1.56 11.87 2.74
CA LYS A 55 -2.81 12.54 2.33
C LYS A 55 -2.90 12.75 0.83
N GLU A 56 -1.77 13.02 0.20
CA GLU A 56 -1.69 13.28 -1.23
C GLU A 56 -1.78 12.01 -2.09
N TYR A 57 -1.90 10.81 -1.50
CA TYR A 57 -1.80 9.54 -2.23
C TYR A 57 -2.69 9.46 -3.50
N ARG A 58 -3.97 9.84 -3.41
CA ARG A 58 -4.89 9.92 -4.56
C ARG A 58 -4.69 11.14 -5.45
N GLN A 59 -4.14 12.22 -4.91
CA GLN A 59 -3.94 13.48 -5.63
C GLN A 59 -2.63 13.49 -6.43
N ARG A 60 -1.66 12.66 -6.03
CA ARG A 60 -0.39 12.51 -6.71
C ARG A 60 -0.60 11.89 -8.09
N GLU A 61 -0.16 12.59 -9.13
CA GLU A 61 -0.20 12.09 -10.50
C GLU A 61 1.18 11.63 -10.96
N ASN A 62 1.21 10.81 -12.03
CA ASN A 62 2.44 10.40 -12.73
C ASN A 62 3.55 9.82 -11.83
N SER A 63 3.17 9.19 -10.72
CA SER A 63 4.09 8.57 -9.77
C SER A 63 3.79 7.07 -9.66
N SER A 64 4.83 6.25 -9.56
CA SER A 64 4.68 4.82 -9.25
C SER A 64 4.19 4.58 -7.82
N THR A 65 4.16 5.61 -6.98
CA THR A 65 3.71 5.55 -5.57
C THR A 65 2.34 6.18 -5.34
N SER A 66 1.63 6.57 -6.41
CA SER A 66 0.29 7.14 -6.30
C SER A 66 -0.79 6.09 -6.52
N TYR A 67 -2.03 6.46 -6.18
CA TYR A 67 -3.20 5.62 -6.44
C TYR A 67 -3.31 5.22 -7.91
N SER A 68 -3.16 6.17 -8.84
CA SER A 68 -3.23 5.89 -10.27
C SER A 68 -2.08 5.01 -10.76
N GLY A 69 -0.89 5.10 -10.14
CA GLY A 69 0.23 4.18 -10.40
C GLY A 69 -0.09 2.76 -9.96
N HIS A 70 -0.56 2.57 -8.73
CA HIS A 70 -0.95 1.25 -8.22
C HIS A 70 -2.14 0.65 -8.98
N GLN A 71 -3.11 1.49 -9.37
CA GLN A 71 -4.25 1.06 -10.17
C GLN A 71 -3.80 0.48 -11.51
N LYS A 72 -2.87 1.15 -12.21
CA LYS A 72 -2.30 0.63 -13.47
C LYS A 72 -1.65 -0.73 -13.29
N LEU A 73 -0.86 -0.92 -12.23
CA LEU A 73 -0.25 -2.22 -11.93
C LEU A 73 -1.29 -3.31 -11.65
N PHE A 74 -2.30 -2.97 -10.85
CA PHE A 74 -3.38 -3.89 -10.51
C PHE A 74 -4.19 -4.30 -11.74
N ASP A 75 -4.53 -3.34 -12.61
CA ASP A 75 -5.29 -3.58 -13.83
C ASP A 75 -4.49 -4.40 -14.84
N ALA A 76 -3.18 -4.15 -14.96
CA ALA A 76 -2.28 -4.87 -15.87
C ALA A 76 -2.02 -6.33 -15.45
N TYR A 77 -2.13 -6.66 -14.16
CA TYR A 77 -1.85 -8.01 -13.69
C TYR A 77 -3.02 -8.97 -13.95
N VAL A 78 -2.71 -10.13 -14.55
CA VAL A 78 -3.71 -11.14 -14.97
C VAL A 78 -3.80 -12.32 -13.99
N GLY A 79 -2.84 -12.46 -13.07
CA GLY A 79 -2.82 -13.55 -12.09
C GLY A 79 -3.75 -13.32 -10.89
N SER A 80 -3.52 -14.08 -9.82
CA SER A 80 -4.31 -13.96 -8.58
C SER A 80 -4.11 -12.58 -7.95
N LYS A 81 -5.16 -11.75 -7.96
CA LYS A 81 -5.10 -10.40 -7.39
C LYS A 81 -6.27 -10.11 -6.46
N ILE A 82 -5.98 -9.33 -5.42
CA ILE A 82 -6.96 -8.89 -4.45
C ILE A 82 -6.69 -7.45 -4.04
N ILE A 83 -7.76 -6.70 -3.80
CA ILE A 83 -7.71 -5.39 -3.19
C ILE A 83 -8.38 -5.44 -1.81
N LEU A 84 -7.73 -4.86 -0.82
CA LEU A 84 -8.16 -4.84 0.58
C LEU A 84 -8.37 -3.37 0.98
N ARG A 85 -9.62 -2.99 1.26
CA ARG A 85 -10.04 -1.60 1.44
C ARG A 85 -10.32 -1.19 2.88
N ASN A 86 -10.37 -2.16 3.79
CA ASN A 86 -10.63 -1.89 5.20
C ASN A 86 -9.99 -2.98 6.07
N ARG A 87 -9.93 -2.71 7.40
CA ARG A 87 -9.35 -3.65 8.36
C ARG A 87 -10.05 -5.02 8.40
N ALA A 88 -11.35 -5.09 8.13
CA ALA A 88 -12.08 -6.36 8.13
C ALA A 88 -11.64 -7.25 6.96
N GLU A 89 -11.51 -6.68 5.75
CA GLU A 89 -10.97 -7.37 4.58
C GLU A 89 -9.52 -7.83 4.80
N ILE A 90 -8.69 -6.98 5.40
CA ILE A 90 -7.31 -7.35 5.75
C ILE A 90 -7.31 -8.53 6.73
N GLY A 91 -8.13 -8.48 7.78
CA GLY A 91 -8.24 -9.56 8.77
C GLY A 91 -8.67 -10.88 8.14
N ALA A 92 -9.76 -10.86 7.36
CA ALA A 92 -10.26 -12.03 6.66
C ALA A 92 -9.21 -12.63 5.70
N TYR A 93 -8.48 -11.78 4.98
CA TYR A 93 -7.40 -12.23 4.10
C TYR A 93 -6.27 -12.90 4.88
N VAL A 94 -5.80 -12.29 5.97
CA VAL A 94 -4.76 -12.87 6.83
C VAL A 94 -5.18 -14.24 7.38
N ASP A 95 -6.43 -14.38 7.82
CA ASP A 95 -6.93 -15.66 8.33
C ASP A 95 -7.02 -16.72 7.22
N SER A 96 -7.43 -16.34 6.00
CA SER A 96 -7.40 -17.25 4.85
C SER A 96 -5.98 -17.71 4.49
N VAL A 97 -4.99 -16.81 4.54
CA VAL A 97 -3.59 -17.14 4.28
C VAL A 97 -3.06 -18.10 5.34
N ARG A 98 -3.35 -17.85 6.62
CA ARG A 98 -2.97 -18.74 7.72
C ARG A 98 -3.52 -20.15 7.54
N ALA A 99 -4.79 -20.26 7.13
CA ALA A 99 -5.44 -21.55 6.90
C ALA A 99 -4.85 -22.34 5.72
N MET A 100 -4.31 -21.66 4.70
CA MET A 100 -3.63 -22.31 3.56
C MET A 100 -2.21 -22.78 3.87
N THR A 101 -1.58 -22.23 4.90
CA THR A 101 -0.19 -22.56 5.30
C THR A 101 -0.10 -23.54 6.47
N ALA A 102 -1.25 -23.93 7.05
CA ALA A 102 -1.37 -24.91 8.13
C ALA A 102 -1.50 -26.32 7.56
#